data_AF-A0A3D3R7X3-F1
#
_entry.id   AF-A0A3D3R7X3-F1
#
_cell.length_a   1.000
_cell.length_b   1.000
_cell.length_c   1.000
_cell.angle_alpha   90.00
_cell.angle_beta   90.00
_cell.angle_gamma   90.00
#
_symmetry.space_group_name_H-M   'P 1'
#
loop_
_entity.id
_entity.type
_entity.pdbx_description
1 polymer ?
#
loop_
_entity_poly.entity_id
_entity_poly.type
_entity_poly.pdbx_seq_one_letter_code
_entity_poly.pdbx_strand_id
1 'polypeptide(L)'
;MSENKRSILMRFLSGALPLLLVLYVLSVGPVSGYLITPSGLRDDVSSETLGRIESFYAPVTWAVNSNDFLLRIAVKYVEFWEDIL
;
A
#
# COMPACT_ATOMS: atom_id res chain seq x y z
N MET A 1 28.10 -11.04 -17.23
CA MET A 1 28.06 -10.40 -15.90
C MET A 1 29.00 -11.17 -14.99
N SER A 2 29.97 -10.55 -14.32
CA SER A 2 30.91 -11.31 -13.47
C SER A 2 30.20 -11.87 -12.23
N GLU A 3 30.67 -13.02 -11.71
CA GLU A 3 30.09 -13.68 -10.53
C GLU A 3 29.92 -12.72 -9.33
N ASN A 4 30.88 -11.82 -9.12
CA ASN A 4 30.81 -10.79 -8.08
C ASN A 4 29.60 -9.85 -8.24
N LYS A 5 29.29 -9.44 -9.48
CA LYS A 5 28.13 -8.56 -9.77
C LYS A 5 26.81 -9.29 -9.53
N ARG A 6 26.74 -10.59 -9.85
CA ARG A 6 25.55 -11.43 -9.59
C ARG A 6 25.32 -11.62 -8.08
N SER A 7 26.37 -11.87 -7.31
CA SER A 7 26.29 -12.04 -5.85
C SER A 7 25.78 -10.79 -5.14
N ILE A 8 26.31 -9.61 -5.50
CA ILE A 8 25.88 -8.32 -4.93
C ILE A 8 24.42 -8.04 -5.27
N LEU A 9 24.01 -8.27 -6.53
CA LEU A 9 22.63 -8.06 -6.96
C LEU A 9 21.66 -8.97 -6.19
N MET A 10 21.99 -10.25 -6.02
CA MET A 10 21.13 -11.18 -5.28
C MET A 10 20.99 -10.78 -3.82
N ARG A 11 22.08 -10.36 -3.16
CA ARG A 11 22.04 -9.83 -1.79
C ARG A 11 21.16 -8.59 -1.68
N PHE A 12 21.30 -7.66 -2.61
CA PHE A 12 20.47 -6.47 -2.64
C PHE A 12 18.98 -6.83 -2.82
N LEU A 13 18.63 -7.64 -3.81
CA LEU A 13 17.26 -8.06 -4.06
C LEU A 13 16.65 -8.79 -2.85
N SER A 14 17.43 -9.65 -2.19
CA SER A 14 16.96 -10.37 -1.00
C SER A 14 16.63 -9.47 0.18
N GLY A 15 17.26 -8.29 0.30
CA GLY A 15 16.93 -7.31 1.33
C GLY A 15 15.88 -6.28 0.87
N ALA A 16 15.98 -5.84 -0.38
CA ALA A 16 15.11 -4.81 -0.94
C ALA A 16 13.69 -5.32 -1.16
N LEU A 17 13.49 -6.55 -1.62
CA LEU A 17 12.14 -7.07 -1.89
C LEU A 17 11.26 -7.12 -0.63
N PRO A 18 11.70 -7.68 0.52
CA PRO A 18 10.91 -7.61 1.74
C PRO A 18 10.62 -6.18 2.17
N LEU A 19 11.59 -5.28 2.08
CA LEU A 19 11.42 -3.88 2.44
C LEU A 19 10.38 -3.19 1.54
N LEU A 20 10.44 -3.43 0.23
CA LEU A 20 9.48 -2.89 -0.73
C LEU A 20 8.06 -3.41 -0.48
N LEU A 21 7.91 -4.68 -0.09
CA LEU A 21 6.60 -5.23 0.29
C LEU A 21 6.05 -4.56 1.55
N VAL A 22 6.88 -4.32 2.56
CA VAL A 22 6.47 -3.58 3.76
C VAL A 22 6.05 -2.16 3.39
N LEU A 23 6.86 -1.45 2.60
CA LEU A 23 6.54 -0.10 2.15
C LEU A 23 5.25 -0.05 1.34
N TYR A 24 5.02 -1.04 0.47
CA TYR A 24 3.79 -1.17 -0.32
C TYR A 24 2.55 -1.37 0.56
N VAL A 25 2.61 -2.21 1.60
CA VAL A 25 1.48 -2.37 2.53
C VAL A 25 1.25 -1.09 3.34
N LEU A 26 2.34 -0.47 3.83
CA LEU A 26 2.25 0.74 4.64
C LEU A 26 1.75 1.96 3.84
N SER A 27 1.96 2.00 2.52
CA SER A 27 1.50 3.11 1.68
C SER A 27 -0.01 3.17 1.49
N VAL A 28 -0.78 2.13 1.84
CA VAL A 28 -2.25 2.16 1.82
C VAL A 28 -2.79 3.31 2.66
N GLY A 29 -2.26 3.49 3.88
CA GLY A 29 -2.69 4.52 4.82
C GLY A 29 -2.62 5.95 4.26
N PRO A 30 -1.44 6.47 3.87
CA PRO A 30 -1.33 7.82 3.32
C PRO A 30 -2.09 7.98 1.99
N VAL A 31 -2.25 6.91 1.19
CA VAL A 31 -3.10 6.98 -0.01
C VAL A 31 -4.57 7.14 0.39
N SER A 32 -5.07 6.36 1.35
CA SER A 32 -6.45 6.50 1.85
C SER A 32 -6.71 7.88 2.44
N GLY A 33 -5.83 8.38 3.30
CA GLY A 33 -5.99 9.73 3.89
C GLY A 33 -5.84 10.86 2.86
N TYR A 34 -5.15 10.65 1.74
CA TYR A 34 -5.20 11.60 0.62
C TYR A 34 -6.55 11.55 -0.13
N LEU A 35 -7.09 10.35 -0.35
CA LEU A 35 -8.31 10.13 -1.14
C LEU A 35 -9.60 10.49 -0.40
N ILE A 36 -9.63 10.31 0.92
CA ILE A 36 -10.82 10.49 1.75
C ILE A 36 -10.70 11.84 2.45
N THR A 37 -11.71 12.69 2.27
CA THR A 37 -11.81 14.01 2.89
C THR A 37 -13.04 14.04 3.81
N PRO A 38 -13.19 15.04 4.69
CA PRO A 38 -14.40 15.19 5.51
C PRO A 38 -15.70 15.30 4.68
N SER A 39 -15.62 15.74 3.42
CA SER A 39 -16.75 15.80 2.48
C SER A 39 -16.98 14.52 1.68
N GLY A 40 -16.19 13.48 1.91
CA GLY A 40 -16.21 12.21 1.17
C GLY A 40 -14.98 12.04 0.27
N LEU A 41 -15.12 11.26 -0.80
CA LEU A 41 -14.03 11.03 -1.73
C LEU A 41 -13.61 12.34 -2.42
N ARG A 42 -12.30 12.55 -2.58
CA ARG A 42 -11.74 13.77 -3.17
C ARG A 42 -12.18 13.95 -4.63
N ASP A 43 -12.77 15.10 -4.95
CA ASP A 43 -13.37 15.39 -6.26
C ASP A 43 -12.35 15.60 -7.40
N ASP A 44 -11.08 15.85 -7.08
CA ASP A 44 -9.99 16.03 -8.07
C ASP A 44 -9.40 14.70 -8.57
N VAL A 45 -9.84 13.57 -8.03
CA VAL A 45 -9.36 12.24 -8.41
C VAL A 45 -10.27 11.64 -9.45
N SER A 46 -9.75 11.45 -10.67
CA SER A 46 -10.53 10.82 -11.74
C SER A 46 -10.89 9.37 -11.41
N SER A 47 -12.03 8.90 -11.93
CA SER A 47 -12.46 7.49 -11.77
C SER A 47 -11.44 6.49 -12.31
N GLU A 48 -10.71 6.85 -13.37
CA GLU A 48 -9.61 6.03 -13.88
C GLU A 48 -8.46 5.91 -12.86
N THR A 49 -8.12 7.01 -12.18
CA THR A 49 -7.07 7.01 -11.14
C THR A 49 -7.48 6.15 -9.96
N LEU A 50 -8.75 6.25 -9.52
CA LEU A 50 -9.29 5.38 -8.46
C LEU A 50 -9.20 3.91 -8.84
N GLY A 51 -9.64 3.54 -10.04
CA GLY A 51 -9.58 2.15 -10.51
C GLY A 51 -8.14 1.60 -10.58
N ARG A 52 -7.16 2.45 -10.92
CA ARG A 52 -5.74 2.07 -10.88
C ARG A 52 -5.24 1.86 -9.45
N ILE A 53 -5.64 2.70 -8.50
CA ILE A 53 -5.28 2.56 -7.08
C ILE A 53 -5.89 1.28 -6.51
N GLU A 54 -7.17 1.04 -6.77
CA GLU A 54 -7.87 -0.20 -6.36
C GLU A 54 -7.18 -1.43 -6.92
N SER A 55 -6.82 -1.41 -8.22
CA SER A 55 -6.11 -2.51 -8.87
C SER A 55 -4.70 -2.71 -8.29
N PHE A 56 -3.98 -1.62 -8.01
CA PHE A 56 -2.64 -1.65 -7.43
C PHE A 56 -2.64 -2.26 -6.02
N TYR A 57 -3.65 -1.98 -5.21
CA TYR A 57 -3.79 -2.51 -3.85
C TYR A 57 -4.64 -3.77 -3.73
N ALA A 58 -5.14 -4.32 -4.84
CA ALA A 58 -5.98 -5.52 -4.84
C ALA A 58 -5.42 -6.69 -4.01
N PRO A 59 -4.10 -7.01 -4.03
CA PRO A 59 -3.54 -8.04 -3.14
C PRO A 59 -3.70 -7.74 -1.65
N VAL A 60 -3.50 -6.49 -1.23
CA VAL A 60 -3.66 -6.07 0.17
C VAL A 60 -5.14 -6.13 0.56
N THR A 61 -6.01 -5.57 -0.29
CA THR A 61 -7.46 -5.59 -0.10
C THR A 61 -7.98 -7.02 0.04
N TRP A 62 -7.51 -7.94 -0.81
CA TRP A 62 -7.86 -9.35 -0.73
C TRP A 62 -7.41 -9.98 0.61
N ALA A 63 -6.16 -9.75 1.02
CA ALA A 63 -5.63 -10.31 2.26
C ALA A 63 -6.36 -9.80 3.50
N VAL A 64 -6.66 -8.49 3.53
CA VAL A 64 -7.39 -7.83 4.62
C VAL A 64 -8.84 -8.33 4.70
N ASN A 65 -9.54 -8.42 3.56
CA ASN A 65 -10.94 -8.90 3.53
C ASN A 65 -11.08 -10.40 3.82
N SER A 66 -10.00 -11.17 3.69
CA SER A 66 -9.99 -12.60 3.99
C SER A 66 -9.73 -12.90 5.48
N ASN A 67 -9.45 -11.89 6.31
CA ASN A 67 -9.06 -12.09 7.70
C ASN A 67 -9.53 -10.93 8.61
N ASP A 68 -10.46 -11.23 9.51
CA ASP A 68 -11.06 -10.24 10.43
C ASP A 68 -10.04 -9.49 11.30
N PHE A 69 -8.95 -10.14 11.69
CA PHE A 69 -7.90 -9.49 12.49
C PHE A 69 -7.17 -8.45 11.66
N LEU A 70 -6.80 -8.80 10.42
CA LEU A 70 -6.18 -7.86 9.49
C LEU A 70 -7.15 -6.74 9.11
N LEU A 71 -8.43 -7.03 8.90
CA LEU A 71 -9.46 -6.03 8.66
C LEU A 71 -9.52 -4.98 9.78
N ARG A 72 -9.59 -5.42 11.03
CA ARG A 72 -9.61 -4.49 12.18
C ARG A 72 -8.35 -3.63 12.27
N ILE A 73 -7.19 -4.19 11.95
CA ILE A 73 -5.93 -3.42 11.95
C ILE A 73 -5.92 -2.41 10.80
N ALA A 74 -6.30 -2.84 9.59
CA ALA A 74 -6.33 -2.00 8.40
C ALA A 74 -7.29 -0.81 8.58
N VAL A 75 -8.48 -1.04 9.12
CA VAL A 75 -9.46 0.03 9.42
C VAL A 75 -8.84 1.07 10.35
N LYS A 76 -8.30 0.65 11.50
CA LYS A 76 -7.65 1.57 12.45
C LYS A 76 -6.46 2.31 11.86
N TYR A 77 -5.71 1.64 10.98
CA TYR A 77 -4.58 2.25 10.30
C TYR A 77 -5.02 3.32 9.32
N VAL A 78 -6.08 3.07 8.55
CA VAL A 78 -6.67 4.07 7.64
C VAL A 78 -7.26 5.25 8.42
N GLU A 79 -8.04 4.98 9.47
CA GLU A 79 -8.59 6.03 10.36
C GLU A 79 -7.48 6.95 10.91
N PHE A 80 -6.36 6.38 11.36
CA PHE A 80 -5.21 7.16 11.80
C PHE A 80 -4.68 8.13 10.72
N TRP A 81 -4.67 7.71 9.46
CA TRP A 81 -4.19 8.56 8.35
C TRP A 81 -5.21 9.61 7.92
N GLU A 82 -6.50 9.31 8.03
CA GLU A 82 -7.58 10.28 7.82
C GLU A 82 -7.58 11.38 8.90
N ASP A 83 -7.23 11.04 10.14
CA ASP A 83 -7.20 12.00 11.25
C ASP A 83 -6.03 13.01 11.18
N ILE A 84 -4.93 12.68 10.51
CA ILE A 84 -3.70 13.50 10.49
C ILE A 84 -3.48 14.30 9.19
N LEU A 85 -4.33 14.11 8.17
CA LEU A 85 -4.25 14.80 6.87
C LEU A 85 -5.42 15.78 6.68
#